data_AF-F0Z2X5-F1
#
_entry.id   AF-F0Z2X5-F1
#
_cell.length_a   1.000
_cell.length_b   1.000
_cell.length_c   1.000
_cell.angle_alpha   90.00
_cell.angle_beta   90.00
_cell.angle_gamma   90.00
#
_symmetry.space_group_name_H-M   'P 1'
#
loop_
_entity.id
_entity.type
_entity.pdbx_description
1 polymer ?
#
loop_
_entity_poly.entity_id
_entity_poly.type
_entity_poly.pdbx_seq_one_letter_code
_entity_poly.pdbx_strand_id
1 'polypeptide(L)'
;MKVQVKSLIAQGIFIGASSGLFYMTYRLGMGFTAPMWMAFIGFPITANANARIKDLPTYLGSMAIGILWAYFFLYVYALGPRQGLSVPLTNLLYGGLGTIAMVVIHLLITMKWQNKIPIMFGALACLFATNGENLPTMMITYGIGITLAAVFDDVCILIDRKIMKQSVSK
;
A
#
# COMPACT_ATOMS: atom_id res chain seq x y z
N MET A 1 -27.87 -15.77 -8.91
CA MET A 1 -28.15 -14.69 -7.93
C MET A 1 -27.91 -15.10 -6.46
N LYS A 2 -28.51 -16.18 -5.93
CA LYS A 2 -28.36 -16.57 -4.51
C LYS A 2 -26.92 -16.94 -4.08
N VAL A 3 -26.10 -17.50 -4.97
CA VAL A 3 -24.71 -17.91 -4.68
C VAL A 3 -23.78 -16.71 -4.54
N GLN A 4 -23.83 -15.77 -5.49
CA GLN A 4 -23.03 -14.54 -5.47
C GLN A 4 -23.32 -13.68 -4.24
N VAL A 5 -24.60 -13.52 -3.87
CA VAL A 5 -24.98 -12.77 -2.66
C VAL A 5 -24.41 -13.41 -1.39
N LYS A 6 -24.44 -14.76 -1.28
CA LYS A 6 -23.84 -15.47 -0.13
C LYS A 6 -22.33 -15.28 -0.06
N SER A 7 -21.66 -15.31 -1.20
CA SER A 7 -20.22 -15.04 -1.30
C SER A 7 -19.90 -13.63 -0.82
N LEU A 8 -20.58 -12.61 -1.38
CA LEU A 8 -20.37 -11.21 -1.00
C LEU A 8 -20.64 -10.96 0.50
N ILE A 9 -21.66 -11.57 1.08
CA ILE A 9 -21.93 -11.48 2.52
C ILE A 9 -20.77 -12.08 3.34
N ALA A 10 -20.31 -13.27 2.97
CA ALA A 10 -19.21 -13.94 3.68
C ALA A 10 -17.90 -13.15 3.57
N GLN A 11 -17.60 -12.59 2.39
CA GLN A 11 -16.46 -11.69 2.19
C GLN A 11 -16.61 -10.43 3.04
N GLY A 12 -17.79 -9.80 3.05
CA GLY A 12 -18.07 -8.61 3.87
C GLY A 12 -17.90 -8.86 5.38
N ILE A 13 -18.35 -10.01 5.88
CA ILE A 13 -18.13 -10.43 7.27
C ILE A 13 -16.64 -10.56 7.57
N PHE A 14 -15.87 -11.18 6.67
CA PHE A 14 -14.43 -11.34 6.84
C PHE A 14 -13.71 -9.98 6.84
N ILE A 15 -14.00 -9.08 5.89
CA ILE A 15 -13.45 -7.71 5.87
C ILE A 15 -13.77 -6.98 7.18
N GLY A 16 -15.04 -7.02 7.60
CA GLY A 16 -15.49 -6.35 8.81
C GLY A 16 -14.79 -6.86 10.06
N ALA A 17 -14.66 -8.18 10.20
CA ALA A 17 -13.96 -8.82 11.32
C ALA A 17 -12.46 -8.47 11.34
N SER A 18 -11.77 -8.59 10.20
CA SER A 18 -10.35 -8.25 10.09
C SER A 18 -10.08 -6.78 10.34
N SER A 19 -10.93 -5.88 9.83
CA SER A 19 -10.84 -4.44 10.08
C SER A 19 -11.07 -4.12 11.56
N GLY A 20 -12.11 -4.70 12.17
CA GLY A 20 -12.41 -4.51 13.60
C GLY A 20 -11.29 -5.01 14.50
N LEU A 21 -10.71 -6.18 14.19
CA LEU A 21 -9.54 -6.71 14.90
C LEU A 21 -8.34 -5.79 14.76
N PHE A 22 -8.05 -5.31 13.55
CA PHE A 22 -6.96 -4.37 13.30
C PHE A 22 -7.12 -3.08 14.13
N TYR A 23 -8.31 -2.47 14.11
CA TYR A 23 -8.63 -1.30 14.94
C TYR A 23 -8.50 -1.57 16.45
N MET A 24 -8.97 -2.72 16.91
CA MET A 24 -8.89 -3.10 18.32
C MET A 24 -7.43 -3.26 18.77
N THR A 25 -6.62 -3.99 18.00
CA THR A 25 -5.19 -4.21 18.33
C THR A 25 -4.40 -2.90 18.42
N TYR A 26 -4.73 -1.93 17.58
CA TYR A 26 -4.16 -0.59 17.65
C TYR A 26 -4.60 0.15 18.92
N ARG A 27 -5.91 0.19 19.21
CA ARG A 27 -6.47 0.90 20.38
C ARG A 27 -5.95 0.35 21.71
N LEU A 28 -5.62 -0.94 21.77
CA LEU A 28 -5.04 -1.59 22.94
C LEU A 28 -3.55 -1.24 23.17
N GLY A 29 -2.96 -0.37 22.34
CA GLY A 29 -1.65 0.20 22.63
C GLY A 29 -0.50 -0.81 22.54
N MET A 30 -0.64 -1.87 21.72
CA MET A 30 0.41 -2.86 21.47
C MET A 30 1.63 -2.31 20.68
N GLY A 31 1.98 -1.03 20.86
CA GLY A 31 3.24 -0.42 20.41
C GLY A 31 3.15 0.53 19.22
N PHE A 32 1.96 0.79 18.66
CA PHE A 32 1.81 1.69 17.50
C PHE A 32 1.24 3.04 17.92
N THR A 33 2.10 4.04 18.14
CA THR A 33 1.70 5.43 18.41
C THR A 33 1.42 6.23 17.14
N ALA A 34 1.82 5.75 15.97
CA ALA A 34 1.71 6.47 14.70
C ALA A 34 0.46 6.08 13.89
N PRO A 35 0.17 6.78 12.79
CA PRO A 35 -1.18 6.84 12.28
C PRO A 35 -1.59 5.64 11.41
N MET A 36 -2.71 5.01 11.78
CA MET A 36 -3.30 3.84 11.10
C MET A 36 -3.72 4.09 9.65
N TRP A 37 -3.92 5.34 9.25
CA TRP A 37 -4.42 5.65 7.91
C TRP A 37 -3.50 5.13 6.80
N MET A 38 -2.21 4.90 7.08
CA MET A 38 -1.27 4.33 6.11
C MET A 38 -1.66 2.91 5.70
N ALA A 39 -2.19 2.08 6.60
CA ALA A 39 -2.74 0.78 6.26
C ALA A 39 -3.91 0.89 5.26
N PHE A 40 -4.71 1.96 5.40
CA PHE A 40 -5.82 2.30 4.49
C PHE A 40 -5.35 2.91 3.16
N ILE A 41 -4.06 3.20 2.99
CA ILE A 41 -3.46 3.45 1.67
C ILE A 41 -2.94 2.15 1.07
N GLY A 42 -2.21 1.35 1.87
CA GLY A 42 -1.59 0.10 1.40
C GLY A 42 -2.61 -0.93 0.94
N PHE A 43 -3.69 -1.08 1.71
CA PHE A 43 -4.74 -2.05 1.45
C PHE A 43 -5.43 -1.84 0.08
N PRO A 44 -6.09 -0.70 -0.22
CA PRO A 44 -6.83 -0.54 -1.47
C PRO A 44 -5.92 -0.55 -2.70
N ILE A 45 -4.70 -0.01 -2.63
CA ILE A 45 -3.75 -0.07 -3.75
C ILE A 45 -3.40 -1.53 -4.07
N THR A 46 -3.16 -2.34 -3.03
CA THR A 46 -2.78 -3.74 -3.17
C THR A 46 -3.96 -4.61 -3.59
N ALA A 47 -5.15 -4.38 -3.02
CA ALA A 47 -6.37 -5.10 -3.36
C ALA A 47 -6.79 -4.84 -4.81
N ASN A 48 -6.73 -3.58 -5.27
CA ASN A 48 -7.02 -3.26 -6.68
C ASN A 48 -6.05 -3.91 -7.67
N ALA A 49 -4.86 -4.29 -7.21
CA ALA A 49 -3.88 -5.02 -8.00
C ALA A 49 -4.07 -6.55 -7.96
N ASN A 50 -5.12 -7.05 -7.28
CA ASN A 50 -5.41 -8.48 -7.06
C ASN A 50 -4.18 -9.25 -6.58
N ALA A 51 -3.46 -8.66 -5.62
CA ALA A 51 -2.23 -9.22 -5.11
C ALA A 51 -2.52 -10.53 -4.37
N ARG A 52 -1.68 -11.54 -4.59
CA ARG A 52 -1.77 -12.82 -3.86
C ARG A 52 -0.63 -12.94 -2.86
N ILE A 53 -0.77 -13.82 -1.87
CA ILE A 53 0.27 -14.04 -0.84
C ILE A 53 1.64 -14.36 -1.48
N LYS A 54 1.64 -15.13 -2.57
CA LYS A 54 2.86 -15.48 -3.32
C LYS A 54 3.61 -14.26 -3.89
N ASP A 55 2.91 -13.16 -4.14
CA ASP A 55 3.46 -11.94 -4.74
C ASP A 55 3.92 -10.96 -3.65
N LEU A 56 3.59 -11.21 -2.38
CA LEU A 56 3.86 -10.33 -1.25
C LEU A 56 5.34 -9.86 -1.16
N PRO A 57 6.37 -10.71 -1.40
CA PRO A 57 7.76 -10.25 -1.40
C PRO A 57 8.03 -9.14 -2.43
N THR A 58 7.39 -9.19 -3.60
CA THR A 58 7.51 -8.15 -4.64
C THR A 58 6.82 -6.86 -4.21
N TYR A 59 5.67 -6.94 -3.54
CA TYR A 59 4.96 -5.76 -3.03
C TYR A 59 5.73 -5.09 -1.89
N LEU A 60 6.20 -5.86 -0.91
CA LEU A 60 7.01 -5.34 0.20
C LEU A 60 8.37 -4.82 -0.28
N GLY A 61 8.99 -5.47 -1.26
CA GLY A 61 10.18 -4.97 -1.93
C GLY A 61 9.94 -3.64 -2.63
N SER A 62 8.81 -3.51 -3.35
CA SER A 62 8.43 -2.24 -3.99
C SER A 62 8.14 -1.14 -2.97
N MET A 63 7.56 -1.46 -1.81
CA MET A 63 7.43 -0.51 -0.69
C MET A 63 8.80 0.00 -0.23
N ALA A 64 9.78 -0.90 -0.02
CA ALA A 64 11.13 -0.50 0.39
C ALA A 64 11.80 0.44 -0.62
N ILE A 65 11.64 0.18 -1.92
CA ILE A 65 12.13 1.09 -2.96
C ILE A 65 11.38 2.43 -2.93
N GLY A 66 10.06 2.42 -2.75
CA GLY A 66 9.27 3.65 -2.59
C GLY A 66 9.75 4.51 -1.42
N ILE A 67 10.15 3.90 -0.30
CA ILE A 67 10.74 4.58 0.86
C ILE A 67 12.07 5.26 0.47
N LEU A 68 12.97 4.54 -0.20
CA LEU A 68 14.24 5.11 -0.66
C LEU A 68 14.02 6.31 -1.59
N TRP A 69 13.08 6.18 -2.53
CA TRP A 69 12.70 7.28 -3.42
C TRP A 69 12.12 8.46 -2.66
N ALA A 70 11.27 8.24 -1.67
CA ALA A 70 10.68 9.31 -0.88
C ALA A 70 11.75 10.14 -0.16
N TYR A 71 12.74 9.50 0.46
CA TYR A 71 13.84 10.22 1.10
C TYR A 71 14.72 10.97 0.10
N PHE A 72 15.05 10.35 -1.02
CA PHE A 72 15.77 11.03 -2.10
C PHE A 72 15.00 12.27 -2.59
N PHE A 73 13.68 12.14 -2.72
CA PHE A 73 12.83 13.22 -3.15
C PHE A 73 12.73 14.35 -2.13
N LEU A 74 12.54 14.04 -0.85
CA LEU A 74 12.53 15.05 0.21
C LEU A 74 13.86 15.83 0.25
N TYR A 75 14.98 15.13 0.04
CA TYR A 75 16.30 15.75 -0.07
C TYR A 75 16.39 16.72 -1.26
N VAL A 76 16.00 16.27 -2.46
CA VAL A 76 16.05 17.10 -3.67
C VAL A 76 15.06 18.27 -3.61
N TYR A 77 13.86 18.03 -3.07
CA TYR A 77 12.82 19.05 -2.88
C TYR A 77 13.30 20.19 -1.97
N ALA A 78 14.07 19.88 -0.92
CA ALA A 78 14.66 20.88 -0.04
C ALA A 78 15.70 21.79 -0.72
N LEU A 79 16.20 21.43 -1.92
CA LEU A 79 17.11 22.29 -2.70
C LEU A 79 16.39 23.46 -3.37
N GLY A 80 15.12 23.33 -3.72
CA GLY A 80 14.38 24.38 -4.44
C GLY A 80 14.35 25.71 -3.71
N PRO A 81 13.87 25.76 -2.45
CA PRO A 81 13.90 26.99 -1.66
C PRO A 81 15.31 27.56 -1.47
N ARG A 82 16.34 26.70 -1.38
CA ARG A 82 17.75 27.12 -1.28
C ARG A 82 18.28 27.76 -2.56
N GLN A 83 17.68 27.44 -3.70
CA GLN A 83 17.97 28.02 -5.01
C GLN A 83 17.07 29.24 -5.31
N GLY A 84 16.27 29.69 -4.34
CA GLY A 84 15.36 30.83 -4.51
C GLY A 84 14.10 30.52 -5.30
N LEU A 85 13.78 29.23 -5.52
CA LEU A 85 12.55 28.85 -6.23
C LEU A 85 11.33 29.03 -5.34
N SER A 86 10.22 29.48 -5.95
CA SER A 86 8.93 29.53 -5.28
C SER A 86 8.41 28.11 -4.98
N VAL A 87 7.51 27.98 -4.00
CA VAL A 87 6.88 26.69 -3.65
C VAL A 87 6.17 26.05 -4.86
N PRO A 88 5.37 26.77 -5.67
CA PRO A 88 4.75 26.20 -6.86
C PRO A 88 5.77 25.67 -7.87
N LEU A 89 6.88 26.39 -8.08
CA LEU A 89 7.91 25.98 -9.03
C LEU A 89 8.72 24.79 -8.51
N THR A 90 9.00 24.75 -7.20
CA THR A 90 9.62 23.59 -6.53
C THR A 90 8.74 22.34 -6.67
N ASN A 91 7.43 22.48 -6.45
CA ASN A 91 6.45 21.42 -6.67
C ASN A 91 6.36 20.98 -8.14
N LEU A 92 6.45 21.89 -9.10
CA LEU A 92 6.39 21.51 -10.52
C LEU A 92 7.66 20.75 -10.94
N LEU A 93 8.84 21.31 -10.63
CA LEU A 93 10.12 20.81 -11.11
C LEU A 93 10.54 19.55 -10.36
N TYR A 94 10.65 19.60 -9.04
CA TYR A 94 11.07 18.44 -8.26
C TYR A 94 9.91 17.49 -8.02
N GLY A 95 8.73 18.04 -7.76
CA GLY A 95 7.50 17.27 -7.61
C GLY A 95 7.15 16.47 -8.86
N GLY A 96 6.81 17.19 -9.94
CA GLY A 96 6.37 16.59 -11.20
C GLY A 96 7.49 15.95 -12.01
N LEU A 97 8.46 16.76 -12.48
CA LEU A 97 9.51 16.24 -13.38
C LEU A 97 10.45 15.27 -12.68
N GLY A 98 10.74 15.51 -11.39
CA GLY A 98 11.49 14.57 -10.56
C GLY A 98 10.80 13.22 -10.50
N THR A 99 9.50 13.16 -10.20
CA THR A 99 8.75 11.89 -10.21
C THR A 99 8.83 11.18 -11.56
N ILE A 100 8.66 11.89 -12.68
CA ILE A 100 8.76 11.30 -14.03
C ILE A 100 10.13 10.65 -14.22
N ALA A 101 11.21 11.40 -13.94
CA ALA A 101 12.57 10.91 -14.09
C ALA A 101 12.83 9.65 -13.24
N MET A 102 12.40 9.66 -11.98
CA MET A 102 12.62 8.53 -11.06
C MET A 102 11.84 7.29 -11.49
N VAL A 103 10.59 7.45 -11.94
CA VAL A 103 9.81 6.32 -12.47
C VAL A 103 10.48 5.72 -13.72
N VAL A 104 10.93 6.56 -14.65
CA VAL A 104 11.64 6.10 -15.86
C VAL A 104 12.92 5.36 -15.48
N ILE A 105 13.76 5.94 -14.62
CA ILE A 105 15.01 5.32 -14.15
C ILE A 105 14.71 3.99 -13.45
N HIS A 106 13.72 3.97 -12.55
CA HIS A 106 13.32 2.77 -11.84
C HIS A 106 12.88 1.66 -12.77
N LEU A 107 12.07 1.97 -13.79
CA LEU A 107 11.65 1.00 -14.80
C LEU A 107 12.83 0.49 -15.63
N LEU A 108 13.76 1.36 -16.03
CA LEU A 108 14.94 0.92 -16.77
C LEU A 108 15.82 -0.06 -15.95
N ILE A 109 15.85 0.06 -14.63
CA ILE A 109 16.70 -0.76 -13.75
C ILE A 109 15.99 -2.02 -13.24
N THR A 110 14.71 -1.94 -12.87
CA THR A 110 14.07 -2.93 -11.98
C THR A 110 12.85 -3.64 -12.56
N MET A 111 12.56 -3.46 -13.86
CA MET A 111 11.36 -3.98 -14.56
C MET A 111 11.03 -5.45 -14.26
N LYS A 112 12.02 -6.26 -13.89
CA LYS A 112 11.85 -7.68 -13.58
C LYS A 112 11.33 -7.97 -12.16
N TRP A 113 11.73 -7.24 -11.11
CA TRP A 113 11.60 -7.75 -9.72
C TRP A 113 10.92 -6.82 -8.70
N GLN A 114 10.79 -5.51 -8.95
CA GLN A 114 10.16 -4.54 -8.01
C GLN A 114 9.35 -3.47 -8.75
N ASN A 115 8.44 -3.90 -9.61
CA ASN A 115 7.73 -3.05 -10.56
C ASN A 115 6.33 -2.60 -10.10
N LYS A 116 6.01 -2.71 -8.80
CA LYS A 116 4.70 -2.27 -8.27
C LYS A 116 4.72 -0.77 -8.00
N ILE A 117 4.76 0.02 -9.07
CA ILE A 117 4.80 1.48 -9.03
C ILE A 117 3.74 2.08 -8.10
N PRO A 118 2.45 1.65 -8.13
CA PRO A 118 1.45 2.20 -7.21
C PRO A 118 1.78 2.02 -5.72
N ILE A 119 2.46 0.92 -5.36
CA ILE A 119 2.90 0.66 -3.98
C ILE A 119 4.03 1.61 -3.59
N MET A 120 4.94 1.87 -4.52
CA MET A 120 6.02 2.85 -4.31
C MET A 120 5.43 4.24 -4.08
N PHE A 121 4.43 4.64 -4.86
CA PHE A 121 3.73 5.92 -4.69
C PHE A 121 2.95 5.99 -3.38
N GLY A 122 2.31 4.90 -2.95
CA GLY A 122 1.66 4.86 -1.64
C GLY A 122 2.67 5.06 -0.50
N ALA A 123 3.86 4.44 -0.58
CA ALA A 123 4.93 4.67 0.37
C ALA A 123 5.43 6.13 0.38
N LEU A 124 5.60 6.72 -0.81
CA LEU A 124 6.02 8.10 -0.97
C LEU A 124 4.99 9.09 -0.42
N ALA A 125 3.70 8.87 -0.69
CA ALA A 125 2.62 9.68 -0.12
C ALA A 125 2.59 9.60 1.42
N CYS A 126 2.80 8.40 1.97
CA CYS A 126 2.88 8.20 3.42
C CYS A 126 4.00 9.02 4.06
N LEU A 127 5.20 9.00 3.48
CA LEU A 127 6.36 9.73 4.00
C LEU A 127 6.25 11.24 3.75
N PHE A 128 5.64 11.68 2.66
CA PHE A 128 5.43 13.13 2.44
C PHE A 128 4.46 13.70 3.46
N ALA A 129 3.39 12.97 3.78
CA ALA A 129 2.42 13.40 4.79
C ALA A 129 3.02 13.49 6.20
N THR A 130 4.13 12.79 6.47
CA THR A 130 4.88 12.86 7.73
C THR A 130 6.20 13.61 7.61
N ASN A 131 6.48 14.28 6.49
CA ASN A 131 7.76 14.94 6.22
C ASN A 131 8.99 14.02 6.45
N GLY A 132 8.85 12.72 6.18
CA GLY A 132 9.91 11.73 6.36
C GLY A 132 10.05 11.18 7.78
N GLU A 133 9.19 11.62 8.71
CA GLU A 133 9.19 11.15 10.10
C GLU A 133 8.44 9.82 10.27
N ASN A 134 8.68 9.14 11.40
CA ASN A 134 7.99 7.92 11.82
C ASN A 134 8.14 6.72 10.87
N LEU A 135 9.31 6.58 10.22
CA LEU A 135 9.59 5.52 9.26
C LEU A 135 9.28 4.10 9.77
N PRO A 136 9.72 3.67 10.97
CA PRO A 136 9.43 2.31 11.43
C PRO A 136 7.94 2.04 11.50
N THR A 137 7.15 3.02 11.96
CA THR A 137 5.71 2.84 12.04
C THR A 137 5.06 2.84 10.67
N MET A 138 5.50 3.72 9.77
CA MET A 138 5.04 3.71 8.38
C MET A 138 5.29 2.36 7.71
N MET A 139 6.50 1.80 7.85
CA MET A 139 6.84 0.49 7.28
C MET A 139 5.90 -0.60 7.79
N ILE A 140 5.60 -0.58 9.09
CA ILE A 140 4.74 -1.59 9.71
C ILE A 140 3.28 -1.39 9.31
N THR A 141 2.70 -0.20 9.45
CA THR A 141 1.27 0.02 9.19
C THR A 141 0.95 -0.07 7.70
N TYR A 142 1.79 0.51 6.82
CA TYR A 142 1.65 0.38 5.38
C TYR A 142 1.86 -1.08 4.94
N GLY A 143 2.89 -1.75 5.47
CA GLY A 143 3.16 -3.17 5.21
C GLY A 143 2.04 -4.11 5.67
N ILE A 144 1.38 -3.81 6.81
CA ILE A 144 0.18 -4.52 7.26
C ILE A 144 -0.94 -4.34 6.24
N GLY A 145 -1.18 -3.13 5.74
CA GLY A 145 -2.19 -2.89 4.69
C GLY A 145 -1.94 -3.73 3.44
N ILE A 146 -0.70 -3.78 2.96
CA ILE A 146 -0.27 -4.61 1.82
C ILE A 146 -0.52 -6.10 2.12
N THR A 147 -0.06 -6.57 3.27
CA THR A 147 -0.16 -7.98 3.67
C THR A 147 -1.61 -8.42 3.82
N LEU A 148 -2.43 -7.59 4.47
CA LEU A 148 -3.84 -7.87 4.68
C LEU A 148 -4.60 -7.95 3.36
N ALA A 149 -4.30 -7.08 2.40
CA ALA A 149 -4.91 -7.14 1.07
C ALA A 149 -4.53 -8.42 0.31
N ALA A 150 -3.27 -8.84 0.37
CA ALA A 150 -2.82 -10.08 -0.27
C ALA A 150 -3.47 -11.34 0.34
N VAL A 151 -3.64 -11.36 1.67
CA VAL A 151 -4.35 -12.43 2.38
C VAL A 151 -5.85 -12.41 2.06
N PHE A 152 -6.43 -11.21 1.99
CA PHE A 152 -7.85 -11.01 1.72
C PHE A 152 -8.26 -11.63 0.39
N ASP A 153 -7.49 -11.39 -0.67
CA ASP A 153 -7.79 -11.89 -2.01
C ASP A 153 -7.79 -13.44 -2.06
N ASP A 154 -6.78 -14.07 -1.46
CA ASP A 154 -6.69 -15.53 -1.35
C ASP A 154 -7.84 -16.12 -0.51
N VAL A 155 -8.24 -15.45 0.59
CA VAL A 155 -9.40 -15.88 1.41
C VAL A 155 -10.71 -15.75 0.64
N CYS A 156 -10.92 -14.67 -0.11
CA CYS A 156 -12.12 -14.50 -0.94
C CYS A 156 -12.25 -15.64 -1.96
N ILE A 157 -11.15 -16.00 -2.63
CA ILE A 157 -11.12 -17.14 -3.56
C ILE A 157 -11.52 -18.45 -2.85
N LEU A 158 -11.05 -18.67 -1.62
CA LEU A 158 -11.40 -19.86 -0.84
C LEU A 158 -12.89 -19.88 -0.43
N ILE A 159 -13.43 -18.74 0.00
CA ILE A 159 -14.84 -18.56 0.33
C ILE A 159 -15.70 -18.89 -0.88
N ASP A 160 -15.38 -18.32 -2.04
CA ASP A 160 -16.13 -18.51 -3.28
C ASP A 160 -16.12 -19.98 -3.72
N ARG A 161 -14.95 -20.62 -3.69
CA ARG A 161 -14.82 -22.06 -4.00
C ARG A 161 -15.66 -22.93 -3.07
N LYS A 162 -15.67 -22.64 -1.77
CA LYS A 162 -16.43 -23.41 -0.78
C LYS A 162 -17.94 -23.29 -1.03
N ILE A 163 -18.43 -22.07 -1.28
CA ILE A 163 -19.85 -21.82 -1.52
C ILE A 163 -20.29 -22.42 -2.86
N MET A 164 -19.47 -22.33 -3.92
CA MET A 164 -19.77 -22.97 -5.20
C MET A 164 -19.88 -24.48 -5.07
N LYS A 165 -18.93 -25.14 -4.40
CA LYS A 165 -19.00 -26.60 -4.16
C LYS A 165 -20.29 -27.03 -3.46
N GLN A 166 -20.72 -26.28 -2.44
CA GLN A 166 -21.96 -26.56 -1.70
C GLN A 166 -23.24 -26.34 -2.53
N SER A 167 -23.16 -25.54 -3.60
CA SER A 167 -24.30 -25.29 -4.49
C SER A 167 -24.46 -26.34 -5.58
N VAL A 168 -23.38 -27.04 -5.97
CA VAL A 168 -23.40 -28.12 -6.96
C VAL A 168 -23.75 -29.47 -6.31
N SER A 169 -23.46 -29.64 -5.01
CA SER A 169 -23.79 -30.85 -4.26
C SER A 169 -25.23 -30.91 -3.74
N LYS A 170 -26.09 -29.97 -4.13
CA LYS A 170 -27.50 -29.88 -3.74
C LYS A 170 -28.37 -29.88 -4.99
#